data_AF-A0AA38NHL0-F1
#
_entry.id   AF-A0AA38NHL0-F1
#
_cell.length_a   1.000
_cell.length_b   1.000
_cell.length_c   1.000
_cell.angle_alpha   90.00
_cell.angle_beta   90.00
_cell.angle_gamma   90.00
#
_symmetry.space_group_name_H-M   'P 1'
#
loop_
_entity.id
_entity.type
_entity.pdbx_description
1 polymer ?
#
loop_
_entity_poly.entity_id
_entity_poly.type
_entity_poly.pdbx_seq_one_letter_code
_entity_poly.pdbx_strand_id
1 'polypeptide(L)'
;MKQGSRVIIHDTVLRDAVRTPESSSNASVHHDVAPEPLLPNYGVARVRTYELDMTMMNLLNSQMRTLPEFIELGKRCGLRFEKLYEVGETDLVEFSPI
;
A
#
# COMPACT_ATOMS: atom_id res chain seq x y z
N MET A 1 15.00 15.83 7.85
CA MET A 1 13.96 16.80 7.40
C MET A 1 13.58 17.71 8.57
N LYS A 2 12.96 18.87 8.34
CA LYS A 2 12.54 19.75 9.44
C LYS A 2 11.38 19.13 10.23
N GLN A 3 11.30 19.43 11.52
CA GLN A 3 10.17 19.03 12.34
C GLN A 3 8.88 19.67 11.79
N GLY A 4 7.83 18.87 11.63
CA GLY A 4 6.58 19.29 10.97
C GLY A 4 6.52 19.07 9.46
N SER A 5 7.63 18.70 8.79
CA SER A 5 7.59 18.28 7.38
C SER A 5 6.85 16.93 7.21
N ARG A 6 6.42 16.66 5.98
CA ARG A 6 5.81 15.40 5.55
C ARG A 6 6.45 14.89 4.26
N VAL A 7 6.51 13.58 4.11
CA VAL A 7 6.76 12.90 2.83
C VAL A 7 5.45 12.32 2.38
N ILE A 8 5.01 12.68 1.17
CA ILE A 8 3.83 12.09 0.53
C ILE A 8 4.33 11.32 -0.68
N ILE A 9 4.14 10.00 -0.66
CA ILE A 9 4.47 9.12 -1.77
C ILE A 9 3.18 8.83 -2.53
N HIS A 10 3.11 9.24 -3.79
CA HIS A 10 2.01 8.92 -4.70
C HIS A 10 2.40 7.72 -5.54
N ASP A 11 1.88 6.55 -5.18
CA ASP A 11 2.25 5.28 -5.80
C ASP A 11 1.12 4.25 -5.66
N THR A 12 1.23 3.12 -6.35
CA THR A 12 0.29 2.00 -6.21
C THR A 12 0.64 1.17 -4.98
N VAL A 13 -0.30 1.00 -4.05
CA VAL A 13 -0.12 0.10 -2.91
C VAL A 13 -0.85 -1.22 -3.19
N LEU A 14 -0.07 -2.30 -3.29
CA LEU A 14 -0.64 -3.63 -3.53
C LEU A 14 -1.52 -4.08 -2.36
N ARG A 15 -2.64 -4.74 -2.70
CA ARG A 15 -3.54 -5.39 -1.74
C ARG A 15 -3.35 -6.89 -1.83
N ASP A 16 -3.66 -7.60 -0.75
CA ASP A 16 -3.64 -9.06 -0.79
C ASP A 16 -4.89 -9.61 -1.47
N ALA A 17 -4.70 -10.54 -2.41
CA ALA A 17 -5.81 -11.26 -3.05
C ALA A 17 -6.41 -12.36 -2.16
N VAL A 18 -5.77 -12.65 -1.03
CA VAL A 18 -6.15 -13.72 -0.09
C VAL A 18 -6.48 -13.09 1.26
N ARG A 19 -7.55 -13.56 1.91
CA ARG A 19 -7.88 -13.12 3.27
C ARG A 19 -6.81 -13.68 4.21
N THR A 20 -6.11 -12.81 4.93
CA THR A 20 -5.26 -13.23 6.05
C THR A 20 -5.93 -12.83 7.37
N PRO A 21 -5.65 -13.54 8.48
CA PRO A 21 -6.19 -13.17 9.79
C PRO A 21 -5.84 -11.71 10.18
N GLU A 22 -4.71 -11.21 9.69
CA GLU A 22 -4.22 -9.85 9.90
C GLU A 22 -4.98 -8.80 9.07
N SER A 23 -5.60 -9.20 7.95
CA SER A 23 -6.49 -8.34 7.16
C SER A 23 -7.73 -7.88 7.93
N SER A 24 -8.02 -8.48 9.10
CA SER A 24 -9.28 -8.33 9.82
C SER A 24 -9.18 -7.56 11.14
N SER A 25 -7.98 -7.25 11.65
CA SER A 25 -7.78 -6.99 13.10
C SER A 25 -7.14 -5.66 13.53
N ASN A 26 -6.84 -4.72 12.64
CA ASN A 26 -6.16 -3.45 13.01
C ASN A 26 -6.89 -2.20 12.48
N ALA A 27 -7.84 -1.69 13.26
CA ALA A 27 -8.78 -0.60 12.93
C ALA A 27 -8.18 0.77 12.56
N SER A 28 -6.85 0.93 12.48
CA SER A 28 -6.18 2.21 12.21
C SER A 28 -5.43 2.29 10.87
N VAL A 29 -5.32 1.18 10.10
CA VAL A 29 -4.41 1.11 8.93
C VAL A 29 -5.08 0.59 7.64
N HIS A 30 -6.36 0.20 7.68
CA HIS A 30 -6.89 -0.68 6.65
C HIS A 30 -7.24 -0.02 5.32
N HIS A 31 -6.66 -0.59 4.25
CA HIS A 31 -7.36 -0.75 3.00
C HIS A 31 -8.74 -1.35 3.26
N ASP A 32 -9.78 -0.80 2.63
CA ASP A 32 -11.08 -1.47 2.66
C ASP A 32 -10.98 -2.88 2.04
N VAL A 33 -11.55 -3.87 2.74
CA VAL A 33 -11.52 -5.28 2.37
C VAL A 33 -12.90 -5.64 1.84
N ALA A 34 -12.98 -6.07 0.58
CA ALA A 34 -14.25 -6.40 -0.04
C ALA A 34 -15.00 -7.51 0.74
N PRO A 35 -16.35 -7.48 0.82
CA PRO A 35 -17.14 -8.53 1.46
C PRO A 35 -17.14 -9.82 0.62
N GLU A 36 -17.36 -10.96 1.27
CA GLU A 36 -17.58 -12.22 0.55
C GLU A 36 -18.85 -12.14 -0.31
N PRO A 37 -18.88 -12.77 -1.51
CA PRO A 37 -17.90 -13.70 -2.07
C PRO A 37 -16.77 -13.04 -2.88
N LEU A 38 -16.63 -11.71 -2.84
CA LEU A 38 -15.58 -11.03 -3.59
C LEU A 38 -14.19 -11.35 -3.02
N LEU A 39 -13.19 -11.32 -3.91
CA LEU A 39 -11.80 -11.33 -3.49
C LEU A 39 -11.52 -10.07 -2.63
N PRO A 40 -10.73 -10.18 -1.56
CA PRO A 40 -10.44 -9.09 -0.61
C PRO A 40 -9.94 -7.80 -1.27
N ASN A 41 -9.20 -7.95 -2.37
CA ASN A 41 -8.65 -6.88 -3.18
C ASN A 41 -9.63 -6.32 -4.25
N TYR A 42 -10.91 -6.67 -4.22
CA TYR A 42 -11.91 -6.35 -5.25
C TYR A 42 -11.70 -7.04 -6.61
N GLY A 43 -10.80 -8.03 -6.69
CA GLY A 43 -10.58 -8.85 -7.89
C GLY A 43 -10.26 -8.03 -9.13
N VAL A 44 -11.05 -8.21 -10.20
CA VAL A 44 -10.82 -7.55 -11.49
C VAL A 44 -10.80 -6.02 -11.41
N ALA A 45 -11.51 -5.42 -10.45
CA ALA A 45 -11.52 -3.97 -10.27
C ALA A 45 -10.12 -3.41 -9.90
N ARG A 46 -9.20 -4.25 -9.41
CA ARG A 46 -7.81 -3.89 -9.10
C ARG A 46 -6.79 -4.72 -9.87
N VAL A 47 -7.17 -5.38 -10.97
CA VAL A 47 -6.23 -6.21 -11.74
C VAL A 47 -5.02 -5.43 -12.26
N ARG A 48 -5.24 -4.16 -12.60
CA ARG A 48 -4.22 -3.28 -13.19
C ARG A 48 -3.01 -3.05 -12.28
N THR A 49 -3.19 -3.10 -10.96
CA THR A 49 -2.07 -2.94 -10.01
C THR A 49 -1.11 -4.12 -10.04
N TYR A 50 -1.64 -5.34 -10.24
CA TYR A 50 -0.83 -6.55 -10.44
C TYR A 50 -0.18 -6.59 -11.82
N GLU A 51 -0.88 -6.14 -12.86
CA GLU A 51 -0.30 -5.99 -14.21
C GLU A 51 0.86 -4.99 -14.20
N LEU A 52 0.73 -3.90 -13.44
CA LEU A 52 1.80 -2.93 -13.24
C LEU A 52 3.00 -3.55 -12.53
N ASP A 53 2.78 -4.35 -11.48
CA ASP A 53 3.85 -5.08 -10.79
C ASP A 53 4.63 -6.02 -11.72
N MET A 54 3.91 -6.82 -12.51
CA MET A 54 4.53 -7.66 -13.54
C MET A 54 5.30 -6.82 -14.58
N THR A 55 4.78 -5.66 -14.95
CA THR A 55 5.46 -4.75 -15.89
C THR A 55 6.75 -4.19 -15.28
N MET A 56 6.72 -3.75 -14.02
CA MET A 56 7.89 -3.24 -13.31
C MET A 56 8.96 -4.33 -13.09
N MET A 57 8.55 -5.57 -12.82
CA MET A 57 9.45 -6.72 -12.74
C MET A 57 10.14 -6.97 -14.08
N ASN A 58 9.36 -7.05 -15.17
CA ASN A 58 9.91 -7.38 -16.50
C ASN A 58 10.81 -6.29 -17.08
N LEU A 59 10.49 -5.01 -16.85
CA LEU A 59 11.22 -3.90 -17.47
C LEU A 59 12.37 -3.36 -16.62
N LEU A 60 12.23 -3.42 -15.29
CA LEU A 60 13.11 -2.70 -14.36
C LEU A 60 13.65 -3.59 -13.24
N ASN A 61 13.36 -4.89 -13.24
CA ASN A 61 13.67 -5.80 -12.13
C ASN A 61 13.23 -5.22 -10.77
N SER A 62 12.07 -4.56 -10.78
CA SER A 62 11.49 -3.86 -9.65
C SER A 62 10.20 -4.56 -9.20
N GLN A 63 9.67 -4.18 -8.05
CA GLN A 63 8.42 -4.70 -7.51
C GLN A 63 7.59 -3.56 -6.92
N MET A 64 6.27 -3.68 -7.03
CA MET A 64 5.32 -2.89 -6.25
C MET A 64 5.31 -3.39 -4.80
N ARG A 65 4.81 -2.55 -3.89
CA ARG A 65 4.84 -2.85 -2.45
C ARG A 65 3.44 -2.85 -1.86
N THR A 66 3.24 -3.75 -0.93
CA THR A 66 2.12 -3.74 0.00
C THR A 66 2.31 -2.63 1.04
N LEU A 67 1.23 -2.25 1.74
CA LEU A 67 1.32 -1.24 2.79
C LEU A 67 2.29 -1.62 3.93
N PRO A 68 2.31 -2.87 4.44
CA PRO A 68 3.29 -3.28 5.45
C PRO A 68 4.75 -3.09 4.98
N GLU A 69 5.05 -3.39 3.72
CA GLU A 69 6.38 -3.20 3.16
C GLU A 69 6.77 -1.72 3.05
N PHE A 70 5.83 -0.83 2.71
CA PHE A 70 6.04 0.62 2.76
C PHE A 70 6.34 1.09 4.17
N ILE A 71 5.58 0.62 5.17
CA ILE A 71 5.76 1.00 6.58
C ILE A 71 7.14 0.55 7.07
N GLU A 72 7.52 -0.69 6.78
CA GLU A 72 8.83 -1.23 7.20
C GLU A 72 9.98 -0.52 6.49
N LEU A 73 9.85 -0.23 5.19
CA LEU A 73 10.85 0.56 4.45
C LEU A 73 10.99 1.98 5.02
N GLY A 74 9.86 2.66 5.28
CA GLY A 74 9.83 3.98 5.89
C GLY A 74 10.53 3.99 7.25
N LYS A 75 10.22 3.01 8.10
CA LYS A 75 10.86 2.85 9.41
C LYS A 75 12.37 2.71 9.30
N ARG A 76 12.87 1.90 8.35
CA ARG A 76 14.31 1.75 8.08
C ARG A 76 14.97 3.05 7.59
N CYS A 77 14.19 3.94 6.99
CA CYS A 77 14.63 5.26 6.52
C CYS A 77 14.44 6.38 7.56
N GLY A 78 14.05 6.07 8.80
CA GLY A 78 13.79 7.09 9.82
C GLY A 78 12.50 7.88 9.57
N LEU A 79 11.51 7.23 8.97
CA LEU A 79 10.18 7.79 8.70
C LEU A 79 9.11 7.01 9.47
N ARG A 80 8.20 7.74 10.11
CA ARG A 80 7.02 7.19 10.78
C ARG A 80 5.82 7.29 9.85
N PHE A 81 5.17 6.17 9.59
CA PHE A 81 3.92 6.15 8.84
C PHE A 81 2.84 6.91 9.62
N GLU A 82 2.12 7.78 8.92
CA GLU A 82 1.03 8.57 9.49
C GLU A 82 -0.32 8.10 8.96
N LYS A 83 -0.45 8.00 7.63
CA LYS A 83 -1.75 7.71 7.00
C LYS A 83 -1.60 7.23 5.56
N LEU A 84 -2.56 6.41 5.15
CA LEU A 84 -2.82 6.08 3.75
C LEU A 84 -4.07 6.82 3.27
N TYR A 85 -4.03 7.37 2.06
CA TYR A 85 -5.20 7.92 1.37
C TYR A 85 -5.43 7.13 0.09
N GLU A 86 -6.61 6.52 -0.03
CA GLU A 86 -7.02 5.83 -1.27
C GLU A 86 -7.48 6.87 -2.31
N VAL A 87 -6.87 6.88 -3.50
CA VAL A 87 -7.16 7.90 -4.55
C VAL A 87 -7.42 7.23 -5.91
N GLY A 88 -8.29 6.23 -5.91
CA GLY A 88 -8.68 5.49 -7.12
C GLY A 88 -7.74 4.32 -7.45
N GLU A 89 -7.02 4.43 -8.57
CA GLU A 89 -6.06 3.40 -9.02
C GLU A 89 -4.74 3.42 -8.24
N THR A 90 -4.39 4.57 -7.66
CA THR A 90 -3.17 4.81 -6.89
C THR A 90 -3.52 5.31 -5.49
N ASP A 91 -2.53 5.35 -4.61
CA ASP A 91 -2.69 5.77 -3.22
C ASP A 91 -1.65 6.84 -2.85
N LEU A 92 -1.90 7.55 -1.75
CA LEU A 92 -0.93 8.45 -1.13
C LEU A 92 -0.51 7.90 0.22
N VAL A 93 0.79 7.63 0.39
CA VAL A 93 1.37 7.18 1.65
C VAL A 93 2.05 8.36 2.33
N GLU A 94 1.52 8.78 3.48
CA GLU A 94 2.06 9.90 4.28
C GLU A 94 2.98 9.41 5.38
N PHE A 95 4.17 10.02 5.45
CA PHE A 95 5.13 9.83 6.53
C PHE A 95 5.57 11.14 7.17
N SER A 96 5.92 11.08 8.45
CA SER A 96 6.68 12.12 9.15
C SER A 96 8.12 11.68 9.39
N PRO A 97 9.09 12.60 9.48
CA PRO A 97 10.42 12.29 10.01
C PRO A 97 10.33 11.79 11.45
N ILE A 98 11.19 10.84 11.83
CA ILE A 98 11.45 10.43 13.22
C ILE A 98 12.52 11.35 13.82
#